data_AF-A0A951YGC0-F1
#
_entry.id   AF-A0A951YGC0-F1
#
_cell.length_a   1.000
_cell.length_b   1.000
_cell.length_c   1.000
_cell.angle_alpha   90.00
_cell.angle_beta   90.00
_cell.angle_gamma   90.00
#
_symmetry.space_group_name_H-M   'P 1'
#
loop_
_entity.id
_entity.type
_entity.pdbx_description
1 polymer ?
#
loop_
_entity_poly.entity_id
_entity_poly.type
_entity_poly.pdbx_seq_one_letter_code
_entity_poly.pdbx_strand_id
1 'polypeptide(L)'
;MTRPGKERVTLLGATGTMGFQAFLELRRRSDRYDLTLLLLPGDKRVAKLLPHLRAAGVPLAGRSGVVVGDGIRVVWGDATRPEDVAPAVAGADWVLNAMAYISPQADYRPTLAWAVNDAAIGNVLAAIAAEPDGAARIGYVHTGSVAQTGNRPAFGRNGSPGTYVGRIGDPMNPSVYDEYALSKIAGERRVMESDLERWVSLRMTFIMPTDHADLMALFDPIAFHMPLDTRMENVTDRAAGLAMVNCLDLRDDAGFWRRAYNLGGGPGMRTNARDYLSAAYDLMGLDVARCMDANWFALRNFHLQYYEDSSTANAYLRYQGDDAASHHAALEQSMAPALKALRWVLRRVPLLARLVEWGVRRSFRRLALRHRNSPRHWYLTRNDARVRAFFGGYDAYDAIAPDALAAPARPDGPWRRLDHGYDEAAERLEPAALRRAAEFRGGHCLAEGWDGDWHARLPWRCAAGHEFEARVSTVLRGGHWCEECLREWDGGRRAAVEPFFAQAWYADHDPDELQPYPASGAQDVADADIIWRRGLP
;
A
#
# COMPACT_ATOMS: atom_id res chain seq x y z
N MET A 1 25.15 -23.65 -5.98
CA MET A 1 26.30 -23.25 -5.14
C MET A 1 26.52 -21.75 -5.35
N THR A 2 26.63 -20.96 -4.28
CA THR A 2 27.02 -19.53 -4.35
C THR A 2 28.43 -19.44 -4.94
N ARG A 3 28.70 -18.45 -5.79
CA ARG A 3 30.10 -18.16 -6.17
C ARG A 3 30.84 -17.59 -4.94
N PRO A 4 32.14 -17.89 -4.75
CA PRO A 4 32.88 -17.37 -3.61
C PRO A 4 32.77 -15.83 -3.55
N GLY A 5 32.34 -15.30 -2.40
CA GLY A 5 32.27 -13.85 -2.14
C GLY A 5 30.96 -13.13 -2.48
N LYS A 6 29.94 -13.80 -3.06
CA LYS A 6 28.63 -13.19 -3.32
C LYS A 6 27.60 -13.60 -2.28
N GLU A 7 26.79 -12.64 -1.84
CA GLU A 7 25.63 -12.89 -0.98
C GLU A 7 24.43 -13.34 -1.83
N ARG A 8 23.55 -14.17 -1.26
CA ARG A 8 22.33 -14.62 -1.93
C ARG A 8 21.12 -13.78 -1.52
N VAL A 9 20.43 -13.23 -2.52
CA VAL A 9 19.21 -12.43 -2.35
C VAL A 9 18.00 -13.19 -2.87
N THR A 10 17.06 -13.51 -1.99
CA THR A 10 15.75 -14.05 -2.38
C THR A 10 14.79 -12.90 -2.61
N LEU A 11 14.30 -12.74 -3.84
CA LEU A 11 13.31 -11.74 -4.22
C LEU A 11 11.96 -12.42 -4.48
N LEU A 12 11.00 -12.09 -3.62
CA LEU A 12 9.63 -12.53 -3.73
C LEU A 12 8.83 -11.44 -4.46
N GLY A 13 8.03 -11.80 -5.48
CA GLY A 13 7.22 -10.83 -6.23
C GLY A 13 7.96 -10.10 -7.36
N ALA A 14 9.02 -10.68 -7.91
CA ALA A 14 9.83 -10.09 -8.99
C ALA A 14 9.04 -9.75 -10.29
N THR A 15 7.85 -10.31 -10.47
CA THR A 15 6.96 -10.02 -11.61
C THR A 15 6.03 -8.84 -11.37
N GLY A 16 5.97 -8.26 -10.16
CA GLY A 16 5.25 -7.04 -9.86
C GLY A 16 5.92 -5.79 -10.46
N THR A 17 5.25 -4.64 -10.41
CA THR A 17 5.76 -3.37 -10.96
C THR A 17 7.08 -2.97 -10.30
N MET A 18 7.05 -2.76 -8.98
CA MET A 18 8.25 -2.47 -8.20
C MET A 18 9.22 -3.66 -8.11
N GLY A 19 8.70 -4.88 -7.91
CA GLY A 19 9.54 -6.08 -7.79
C GLY A 19 10.43 -6.32 -9.02
N PHE A 20 9.96 -5.93 -10.21
CA PHE A 20 10.79 -5.97 -11.42
C PHE A 20 11.90 -4.92 -11.41
N GLN A 21 11.63 -3.72 -10.91
CA GLN A 21 12.67 -2.69 -10.76
C GLN A 21 13.73 -3.11 -9.73
N ALA A 22 13.31 -3.72 -8.61
CA ALA A 22 14.24 -4.33 -7.64
C ALA A 22 15.08 -5.45 -8.28
N PHE A 23 14.46 -6.31 -9.11
CA PHE A 23 15.18 -7.31 -9.89
C PHE A 23 16.24 -6.67 -10.81
N LEU A 24 15.87 -5.64 -11.57
CA LEU A 24 16.81 -4.95 -12.46
C LEU A 24 17.99 -4.35 -11.68
N GLU A 25 17.72 -3.72 -10.53
CA GLU A 25 18.76 -3.14 -9.68
C GLU A 25 19.70 -4.22 -9.10
N LEU A 26 19.16 -5.36 -8.65
CA LEU A 26 19.97 -6.50 -8.21
C LEU A 26 20.83 -7.08 -9.36
N ARG A 27 20.33 -7.07 -10.59
CA ARG A 27 21.11 -7.47 -11.77
C ARG A 27 22.26 -6.51 -12.07
N ARG A 28 22.10 -5.21 -11.81
CA ARG A 28 23.20 -4.22 -11.93
C ARG A 28 24.29 -4.47 -10.90
N ARG A 29 23.94 -5.04 -9.74
CA ARG A 29 24.84 -5.43 -8.64
C ARG A 29 25.18 -6.93 -8.64
N SER A 30 25.19 -7.55 -9.82
CA SER A 30 25.40 -8.99 -9.95
C SER A 30 26.84 -9.43 -9.66
N ASP A 31 27.78 -8.50 -9.52
CA ASP A 31 29.11 -8.73 -8.97
C ASP A 31 29.09 -9.03 -7.47
N ARG A 32 28.10 -8.49 -6.73
CA ARG A 32 27.91 -8.67 -5.28
C ARG A 32 26.87 -9.74 -4.93
N TYR A 33 25.85 -9.92 -5.78
CA TYR A 33 24.68 -10.74 -5.44
C TYR A 33 24.38 -11.86 -6.44
N ASP A 34 24.09 -13.05 -5.90
CA ASP A 34 23.37 -14.11 -6.61
C ASP A 34 21.87 -14.04 -6.25
N LEU A 35 20.98 -14.30 -7.21
CA LEU A 35 19.54 -14.14 -7.01
C LEU A 35 18.81 -15.47 -6.85
N THR A 36 17.80 -15.49 -5.99
CA THR A 36 16.72 -16.48 -5.99
C THR A 36 15.40 -15.80 -6.24
N LEU A 37 14.64 -16.26 -7.22
CA LEU A 37 13.30 -15.75 -7.52
C LEU A 37 12.27 -16.83 -7.19
N LEU A 38 11.26 -16.50 -6.38
CA LEU A 38 10.05 -17.31 -6.25
C LEU A 38 9.03 -16.81 -7.28
N LEU A 39 8.74 -17.63 -8.29
CA LEU A 39 7.86 -17.28 -9.41
C LEU A 39 6.61 -18.16 -9.41
N LEU A 40 5.44 -17.53 -9.34
CA LEU A 40 4.16 -18.22 -9.35
C LEU A 40 3.92 -18.92 -10.70
N PRO A 41 3.66 -20.24 -10.72
CA PRO A 41 3.32 -20.95 -11.95
C PRO A 41 2.08 -20.34 -12.62
N GLY A 42 2.14 -20.14 -13.93
CA GLY A 42 1.03 -19.55 -14.71
C GLY A 42 0.96 -18.02 -14.71
N ASP A 43 1.78 -17.31 -13.92
CA ASP A 43 1.82 -15.84 -13.99
C ASP A 43 2.35 -15.38 -15.36
N LYS A 44 1.47 -14.75 -16.14
CA LYS A 44 1.80 -14.23 -17.48
C LYS A 44 2.85 -13.12 -17.41
N ARG A 45 2.95 -12.39 -16.29
CA ARG A 45 3.92 -11.30 -16.10
C ARG A 45 5.36 -11.80 -16.07
N VAL A 46 5.59 -13.11 -15.88
CA VAL A 46 6.94 -13.71 -16.02
C VAL A 46 7.55 -13.42 -17.40
N ALA A 47 6.74 -13.13 -18.43
CA ALA A 47 7.20 -12.72 -19.75
C ALA A 47 8.31 -11.64 -19.71
N LYS A 48 8.22 -10.66 -18.79
CA LYS A 48 9.23 -9.58 -18.68
C LYS A 48 10.58 -10.05 -18.12
N LEU A 49 10.61 -11.16 -17.38
CA LEU A 49 11.83 -11.75 -16.86
C LEU A 49 12.50 -12.68 -17.87
N LEU A 50 11.76 -13.24 -18.84
CA LEU A 50 12.27 -14.26 -19.76
C LEU A 50 13.55 -13.86 -20.51
N PRO A 51 13.73 -12.63 -21.01
CA PRO A 51 14.99 -12.22 -21.64
C PRO A 51 16.19 -12.38 -20.70
N HIS A 52 16.03 -12.00 -19.43
CA HIS A 52 17.08 -12.09 -18.41
C HIS A 52 17.34 -13.52 -17.96
N LEU A 53 16.28 -14.33 -17.79
CA LEU A 53 16.41 -15.74 -17.44
C LEU A 53 17.12 -16.53 -18.53
N ARG A 54 16.81 -16.27 -19.81
CA ARG A 54 17.51 -16.86 -20.97
C ARG A 54 18.98 -16.44 -21.02
N ALA A 55 19.27 -15.15 -20.81
CA ALA A 55 20.64 -14.65 -20.78
C ALA A 55 21.47 -15.29 -19.65
N ALA A 56 20.84 -15.63 -18.53
CA ALA A 56 21.45 -16.37 -17.43
C ALA A 56 21.46 -17.90 -17.65
N GLY A 57 20.99 -18.42 -18.78
CA GLY A 57 20.96 -19.86 -19.05
C GLY A 57 20.03 -20.67 -18.13
N VAL A 58 19.02 -20.03 -17.53
CA VAL A 58 18.04 -20.71 -16.68
C VAL A 58 17.17 -21.65 -17.54
N PRO A 59 17.06 -22.94 -17.22
CA PRO A 59 16.15 -23.86 -17.91
C PRO A 59 14.68 -23.40 -17.78
N LEU A 60 14.00 -23.19 -18.91
CA LEU A 60 12.61 -22.70 -18.95
C LEU A 60 11.57 -23.77 -19.34
N ALA A 61 12.02 -25.00 -19.63
CA ALA A 61 11.12 -26.11 -19.90
C ALA A 61 10.37 -26.51 -18.62
N GLY A 62 9.07 -26.82 -18.74
CA GLY A 62 8.24 -27.30 -17.62
C GLY A 62 7.78 -26.24 -16.60
N ARG A 63 8.56 -25.18 -16.37
CA ARG A 63 8.27 -24.11 -15.37
C ARG A 63 7.80 -24.66 -14.01
N SER A 64 8.52 -25.65 -13.51
CA SER A 64 8.23 -26.34 -12.25
C SER A 64 9.51 -26.58 -11.45
N GLY A 65 9.38 -26.75 -10.13
CA GLY A 65 10.48 -27.05 -9.24
C GLY A 65 11.54 -25.95 -9.17
N VAL A 66 12.77 -26.35 -8.82
CA VAL A 66 13.93 -25.45 -8.67
C VAL A 66 14.84 -25.59 -9.88
N VAL A 67 15.10 -24.48 -10.58
CA VAL A 67 16.02 -24.43 -11.72
C VAL A 67 17.08 -23.37 -11.48
N VAL A 68 18.29 -23.62 -11.99
CA VAL A 68 19.46 -22.77 -11.72
C VAL A 68 20.14 -22.42 -13.03
N GLY A 69 20.45 -21.13 -13.20
CA GLY A 69 21.34 -20.59 -14.23
C GLY A 69 22.49 -19.80 -13.59
N ASP A 70 23.18 -19.02 -14.40
CA ASP A 70 24.34 -18.23 -14.00
C ASP A 70 23.93 -17.05 -13.09
N GLY A 71 24.11 -17.22 -11.78
CA GLY A 71 23.77 -16.23 -10.75
C GLY A 71 22.27 -15.99 -10.55
N ILE A 72 21.40 -16.85 -11.12
CA ILE A 72 19.96 -16.82 -10.90
C ILE A 72 19.45 -18.23 -10.62
N ARG A 73 18.85 -18.42 -9.46
CA ARG A 73 18.01 -19.57 -9.09
C ARG A 73 16.54 -19.15 -9.23
N VAL A 74 15.72 -20.00 -9.82
CA VAL A 74 14.25 -19.83 -9.86
C VAL A 74 13.61 -20.99 -9.14
N VAL A 75 12.71 -20.68 -8.22
CA VAL A 75 11.78 -21.60 -7.60
C VAL A 75 10.41 -21.33 -8.21
N TRP A 76 9.85 -22.28 -8.94
CA TRP A 76 8.49 -22.19 -9.46
C TRP A 76 7.52 -22.69 -8.40
N GLY A 77 6.87 -21.79 -7.70
CA GLY A 77 6.02 -22.13 -6.55
C GLY A 77 5.18 -20.96 -6.06
N ASP A 78 4.37 -21.22 -5.04
CA ASP A 78 3.42 -20.28 -4.43
C ASP A 78 3.82 -20.00 -2.97
N ALA A 79 3.95 -18.72 -2.60
CA ALA A 79 4.34 -18.34 -1.25
C ALA A 79 3.32 -18.73 -0.16
N THR A 80 2.07 -19.00 -0.55
CA THR A 80 1.04 -19.53 0.35
C THR A 80 1.33 -20.96 0.78
N ARG A 81 2.30 -21.64 0.15
CA ARG A 81 2.67 -23.03 0.39
C ARG A 81 4.06 -23.11 1.06
N PRO A 82 4.18 -23.57 2.32
CA PRO A 82 5.46 -23.66 3.01
C PRO A 82 6.55 -24.43 2.25
N GLU A 83 6.16 -25.50 1.55
CA GLU A 83 7.07 -26.37 0.78
C GLU A 83 7.71 -25.67 -0.43
N ASP A 84 7.09 -24.61 -0.94
CA ASP A 84 7.63 -23.80 -2.04
C ASP A 84 8.50 -22.65 -1.51
N VAL A 85 8.20 -22.16 -0.31
CA VAL A 85 8.96 -21.07 0.34
C VAL A 85 10.32 -21.54 0.86
N ALA A 86 10.37 -22.72 1.48
CA ALA A 86 11.61 -23.29 2.01
C ALA A 86 12.78 -23.32 0.97
N PRO A 87 12.62 -23.89 -0.24
CA PRO A 87 13.69 -23.86 -1.25
C PRO A 87 14.01 -22.45 -1.77
N ALA A 88 13.07 -21.51 -1.69
CA ALA A 88 13.33 -20.12 -2.07
C ALA A 88 14.22 -19.40 -1.04
N VAL A 89 14.03 -19.66 0.25
CA VAL A 89 14.82 -19.07 1.33
C VAL A 89 16.15 -19.82 1.57
N ALA A 90 16.25 -21.08 1.18
CA ALA A 90 17.42 -21.92 1.42
C ALA A 90 18.74 -21.25 1.01
N GLY A 91 19.63 -21.06 1.97
CA GLY A 91 20.94 -20.42 1.83
C GLY A 91 20.89 -18.95 1.41
N ALA A 92 19.82 -18.23 1.75
CA ALA A 92 19.70 -16.78 1.54
C ALA A 92 20.47 -16.01 2.62
N ASP A 93 21.00 -14.84 2.26
CA ASP A 93 21.53 -13.84 3.19
C ASP A 93 20.55 -12.67 3.34
N TRP A 94 19.68 -12.51 2.34
CA TRP A 94 18.67 -11.47 2.24
C TRP A 94 17.37 -12.04 1.68
N VAL A 95 16.24 -11.63 2.24
CA VAL A 95 14.90 -11.91 1.70
C VAL A 95 14.16 -10.60 1.52
N LEU A 96 13.80 -10.30 0.27
CA LEU A 96 13.15 -9.07 -0.17
C LEU A 96 11.72 -9.42 -0.57
N ASN A 97 10.76 -8.96 0.21
CA ASN A 97 9.35 -9.24 -0.01
C ASN A 97 8.65 -8.07 -0.74
N ALA A 98 8.62 -8.15 -2.06
CA ALA A 98 7.79 -7.28 -2.92
C ALA A 98 6.44 -7.92 -3.27
N MET A 99 6.06 -9.05 -2.63
CA MET A 99 4.77 -9.67 -2.88
C MET A 99 3.67 -8.91 -2.17
N ALA A 100 2.59 -8.70 -2.91
CA ALA A 100 1.30 -8.35 -2.36
C ALA A 100 0.20 -8.84 -3.29
N TYR A 101 -0.93 -9.20 -2.72
CA TYR A 101 -2.20 -9.28 -3.42
C TYR A 101 -2.93 -7.96 -3.17
N ILE A 102 -2.99 -7.11 -4.20
CA ILE A 102 -3.37 -5.70 -4.07
C ILE A 102 -4.82 -5.45 -4.50
N SER A 103 -5.43 -4.39 -3.99
CA SER A 103 -6.69 -3.88 -4.50
C SER A 103 -6.57 -3.50 -5.98
N PRO A 104 -7.65 -3.66 -6.77
CA PRO A 104 -8.99 -4.10 -6.37
C PRO A 104 -9.14 -5.63 -6.26
N GLN A 105 -8.13 -6.40 -6.69
CA GLN A 105 -8.22 -7.85 -6.70
C GLN A 105 -8.34 -8.43 -5.29
N ALA A 106 -7.66 -7.82 -4.32
CA ALA A 106 -7.79 -8.15 -2.91
C ALA A 106 -9.23 -8.03 -2.40
N ASP A 107 -9.96 -7.00 -2.83
CA ASP A 107 -11.34 -6.77 -2.41
C ASP A 107 -12.29 -7.76 -3.11
N TYR A 108 -11.98 -8.15 -4.35
CA TYR A 108 -12.77 -9.17 -5.07
C TYR A 108 -12.55 -10.58 -4.52
N ARG A 109 -11.37 -10.85 -3.94
CA ARG A 109 -10.91 -12.16 -3.47
C ARG A 109 -10.20 -12.04 -2.11
N PRO A 110 -10.92 -11.66 -1.04
CA PRO A 110 -10.33 -11.37 0.26
C PRO A 110 -9.61 -12.57 0.86
N THR A 111 -10.13 -13.80 0.71
CA THR A 111 -9.46 -15.01 1.17
C THR A 111 -8.05 -15.15 0.59
N LEU A 112 -7.87 -14.82 -0.69
CA LEU A 112 -6.55 -14.86 -1.32
C LEU A 112 -5.67 -13.68 -0.86
N ALA A 113 -6.25 -12.52 -0.59
CA ALA A 113 -5.54 -11.40 0.01
C ALA A 113 -4.93 -11.78 1.36
N TRP A 114 -5.71 -12.39 2.26
CA TRP A 114 -5.23 -12.89 3.53
C TRP A 114 -4.19 -14.01 3.37
N ALA A 115 -4.39 -14.95 2.45
CA ALA A 115 -3.41 -16.00 2.20
C ALA A 115 -2.03 -15.45 1.77
N VAL A 116 -2.01 -14.43 0.90
CA VAL A 116 -0.77 -13.87 0.34
C VAL A 116 -0.15 -12.80 1.24
N ASN A 117 -0.95 -11.88 1.78
CA ASN A 117 -0.45 -10.73 2.52
C ASN A 117 -0.18 -11.03 3.98
N ASP A 118 -0.80 -12.07 4.55
CA ASP A 118 -0.64 -12.48 5.96
C ASP A 118 0.01 -13.87 6.08
N ALA A 119 -0.69 -14.93 5.64
CA ALA A 119 -0.24 -16.31 5.90
C ALA A 119 1.10 -16.64 5.21
N ALA A 120 1.29 -16.21 3.96
CA ALA A 120 2.56 -16.39 3.25
C ALA A 120 3.73 -15.66 3.92
N ILE A 121 3.49 -14.55 4.62
CA ILE A 121 4.51 -13.86 5.41
C ILE A 121 4.94 -14.74 6.57
N GLY A 122 3.98 -15.39 7.26
CA GLY A 122 4.26 -16.42 8.25
C GLY A 122 5.14 -17.54 7.70
N ASN A 123 4.84 -18.05 6.51
CA ASN A 123 5.64 -19.09 5.85
C ASN A 123 7.08 -18.62 5.58
N VAL A 124 7.26 -17.37 5.12
CA VAL A 124 8.59 -16.80 4.87
C VAL A 124 9.39 -16.65 6.16
N LEU A 125 8.78 -16.12 7.21
CA LEU A 125 9.43 -15.95 8.52
C LEU A 125 9.82 -17.32 9.12
N ALA A 126 8.95 -18.32 9.01
CA ALA A 126 9.25 -19.69 9.44
C ALA A 126 10.41 -20.31 8.63
N ALA A 127 10.43 -20.12 7.32
CA ALA A 127 11.52 -20.60 6.47
C ALA A 127 12.85 -19.90 6.79
N ILE A 128 12.83 -18.61 7.13
CA ILE A 128 14.03 -17.91 7.60
C ILE A 128 14.49 -18.47 8.95
N ALA A 129 13.58 -18.67 9.90
CA ALA A 129 13.92 -19.22 11.22
C ALA A 129 14.47 -20.66 11.15
N ALA A 130 14.11 -21.43 10.12
CA ALA A 130 14.61 -22.78 9.89
C ALA A 130 16.03 -22.83 9.29
N GLU A 131 16.55 -21.72 8.75
CA GLU A 131 17.93 -21.64 8.27
C GLU A 131 18.91 -21.57 9.44
N PRO A 132 20.14 -22.11 9.29
CA PRO A 132 21.20 -21.94 10.29
C PRO A 132 21.44 -20.47 10.61
N ASP A 133 21.30 -20.14 11.91
CA ASP A 133 21.35 -18.79 12.48
C ASP A 133 20.45 -17.78 11.76
N GLY A 134 19.38 -18.24 11.10
CA GLY A 134 18.62 -17.43 10.15
C GLY A 134 18.01 -16.17 10.77
N ALA A 135 17.52 -16.25 12.01
CA ALA A 135 16.99 -15.11 12.76
C ALA A 135 18.03 -13.99 12.95
N ALA A 136 19.29 -14.35 13.18
CA ALA A 136 20.39 -13.42 13.39
C ALA A 136 21.16 -13.08 12.11
N ARG A 137 21.14 -13.94 11.09
CA ARG A 137 21.96 -13.84 9.86
C ARG A 137 21.21 -13.22 8.68
N ILE A 138 19.94 -13.57 8.47
CA ILE A 138 19.20 -13.19 7.26
C ILE A 138 18.51 -11.85 7.47
N GLY A 139 18.76 -10.90 6.58
CA GLY A 139 18.03 -9.62 6.56
C GLY A 139 16.70 -9.75 5.80
N TYR A 140 15.61 -9.28 6.39
CA TYR A 140 14.27 -9.31 5.79
C TYR A 140 13.74 -7.90 5.51
N VAL A 141 13.46 -7.62 4.23
CA VAL A 141 12.86 -6.36 3.79
C VAL A 141 11.39 -6.62 3.45
N HIS A 142 10.49 -6.13 4.28
CA HIS A 142 9.05 -6.23 4.09
C HIS A 142 8.49 -4.96 3.45
N THR A 143 7.45 -5.11 2.65
CA THR A 143 6.68 -3.98 2.12
C THR A 143 5.37 -3.84 2.88
N GLY A 144 5.22 -2.78 3.68
CA GLY A 144 3.95 -2.35 4.24
C GLY A 144 3.15 -1.51 3.22
N SER A 145 2.12 -0.79 3.66
CA SER A 145 1.29 0.04 2.79
C SER A 145 0.75 1.28 3.50
N VAL A 146 0.61 2.38 2.78
CA VAL A 146 -0.15 3.56 3.21
C VAL A 146 -1.61 3.23 3.51
N ALA A 147 -2.15 2.15 2.94
CA ALA A 147 -3.52 1.68 3.18
C ALA A 147 -3.81 1.40 4.66
N GLN A 148 -2.77 1.07 5.44
CA GLN A 148 -2.87 0.76 6.86
C GLN A 148 -3.40 1.94 7.70
N THR A 149 -3.18 3.18 7.27
CA THR A 149 -3.64 4.40 7.97
C THR A 149 -4.92 5.00 7.38
N GLY A 150 -5.46 4.38 6.32
CA GLY A 150 -6.72 4.78 5.69
C GLY A 150 -6.79 6.23 5.24
N ASN A 151 -8.01 6.77 5.27
CA ASN A 151 -8.28 8.11 4.79
C ASN A 151 -7.66 9.20 5.66
N ARG A 152 -7.07 10.20 5.01
CA ARG A 152 -6.47 11.37 5.63
C ARG A 152 -6.98 12.64 4.92
N PRO A 153 -8.15 13.18 5.34
CA PRO A 153 -8.77 14.29 4.64
C PRO A 153 -7.90 15.55 4.66
N ALA A 154 -7.83 16.22 3.51
CA ALA A 154 -7.14 17.50 3.34
C ALA A 154 -7.77 18.63 4.18
N PHE A 155 -9.07 18.50 4.46
CA PHE A 155 -9.87 19.47 5.19
C PHE A 155 -10.66 18.73 6.28
N GLY A 156 -10.51 19.16 7.52
CA GLY A 156 -11.29 18.60 8.62
C GLY A 156 -12.75 19.05 8.58
N ARG A 157 -13.59 18.36 9.35
CA ARG A 157 -15.00 18.71 9.50
C ARG A 157 -15.18 19.98 10.32
N ASN A 158 -16.27 20.73 10.05
CA ASN A 158 -16.66 21.92 10.81
C ASN A 158 -15.55 22.97 10.96
N GLY A 159 -14.71 23.12 9.93
CA GLY A 159 -13.60 24.08 9.91
C GLY A 159 -12.36 23.63 10.69
N SER A 160 -12.31 22.40 11.20
CA SER A 160 -11.10 21.86 11.81
C SER A 160 -9.98 21.66 10.78
N PRO A 161 -8.70 21.70 11.20
CA PRO A 161 -7.56 21.41 10.32
C PRO A 161 -7.65 20.00 9.72
N GLY A 162 -7.07 19.81 8.52
CA GLY A 162 -6.96 18.48 7.91
C GLY A 162 -5.99 17.56 8.66
N THR A 163 -5.96 16.28 8.27
CA THR A 163 -5.03 15.26 8.82
C THR A 163 -4.22 14.57 7.71
N TYR A 164 -4.12 15.20 6.54
CA TYR A 164 -3.48 14.70 5.32
C TYR A 164 -1.95 14.54 5.36
N VAL A 165 -1.30 14.85 6.49
CA VAL A 165 0.13 14.59 6.71
C VAL A 165 0.24 13.57 7.84
N GLY A 166 0.78 12.39 7.53
CA GLY A 166 0.95 11.31 8.50
C GLY A 166 2.41 10.96 8.78
N ARG A 167 2.61 10.16 9.83
CA ARG A 167 3.92 9.59 10.20
C ARG A 167 3.82 8.18 10.76
N ILE A 168 4.95 7.48 10.82
CA ILE A 168 5.07 6.19 11.50
C ILE A 168 4.64 6.35 12.96
N GLY A 169 3.92 5.36 13.48
CA GLY A 169 3.32 5.39 14.81
C GLY A 169 1.88 5.90 14.84
N ASP A 170 1.39 6.54 13.76
CA ASP A 170 -0.02 6.93 13.67
C ASP A 170 -0.98 5.73 13.73
N PRO A 171 -2.25 5.93 14.14
CA PRO A 171 -3.20 4.84 14.32
C PRO A 171 -3.42 4.02 13.04
N MET A 172 -3.45 2.69 13.20
CA MET A 172 -4.02 1.80 12.18
C MET A 172 -5.51 2.11 12.04
N ASN A 173 -5.88 2.60 10.86
CA ASN A 173 -7.23 3.05 10.53
C ASN A 173 -7.58 2.64 9.10
N PRO A 174 -7.61 1.34 8.77
CA PRO A 174 -7.96 0.90 7.42
C PRO A 174 -9.32 1.46 7.02
N SER A 175 -9.46 1.88 5.76
CA SER A 175 -10.76 2.29 5.22
C SER A 175 -11.79 1.18 5.38
N VAL A 176 -13.04 1.53 5.66
CA VAL A 176 -14.13 0.57 5.82
C VAL A 176 -14.26 -0.29 4.55
N TYR A 177 -14.26 -1.61 4.74
CA TYR A 177 -14.26 -2.64 3.68
C TYR A 177 -12.98 -2.75 2.84
N ASP A 178 -11.86 -2.21 3.31
CA ASP A 178 -10.53 -2.38 2.71
C ASP A 178 -9.85 -3.64 3.27
N GLU A 179 -10.17 -4.80 2.68
CA GLU A 179 -9.60 -6.10 3.04
C GLU A 179 -8.10 -6.18 2.72
N TYR A 180 -7.66 -5.42 1.71
CA TYR A 180 -6.23 -5.25 1.44
C TYR A 180 -5.51 -4.62 2.62
N ALA A 181 -5.99 -3.48 3.15
CA ALA A 181 -5.37 -2.81 4.29
C ALA A 181 -5.31 -3.73 5.52
N LEU A 182 -6.40 -4.42 5.86
CA LEU A 182 -6.42 -5.36 6.99
C LEU A 182 -5.38 -6.48 6.83
N SER A 183 -5.32 -7.11 5.66
CA SER A 183 -4.35 -8.18 5.40
C SER A 183 -2.90 -7.68 5.41
N LYS A 184 -2.65 -6.42 5.01
CA LYS A 184 -1.33 -5.78 5.12
C LYS A 184 -0.95 -5.44 6.56
N ILE A 185 -1.91 -4.99 7.39
CA ILE A 185 -1.69 -4.76 8.82
C ILE A 185 -1.27 -6.07 9.51
N ALA A 186 -2.03 -7.15 9.25
CA ALA A 186 -1.73 -8.47 9.83
C ALA A 186 -0.35 -8.99 9.40
N GLY A 187 -0.04 -8.92 8.10
CA GLY A 187 1.26 -9.30 7.56
C GLY A 187 2.42 -8.53 8.18
N GLU A 188 2.31 -7.20 8.29
CA GLU A 188 3.35 -6.37 8.92
C GLU A 188 3.52 -6.73 10.40
N ARG A 189 2.41 -6.94 11.13
CA ARG A 189 2.48 -7.33 12.55
C ARG A 189 3.26 -8.62 12.75
N ARG A 190 3.12 -9.63 11.88
CA ARG A 190 3.95 -10.85 11.95
C ARG A 190 5.45 -10.55 11.87
N VAL A 191 5.84 -9.58 11.05
CA VAL A 191 7.24 -9.17 10.90
C VAL A 191 7.72 -8.48 12.16
N MET A 192 6.97 -7.50 12.65
CA MET A 192 7.32 -6.74 13.85
C MET A 192 7.36 -7.63 15.11
N GLU A 193 6.50 -8.66 15.14
CA GLU A 193 6.41 -9.67 16.18
C GLU A 193 7.30 -10.91 15.92
N SER A 194 8.18 -10.90 14.91
CA SER A 194 9.15 -11.99 14.65
C SER A 194 10.41 -11.85 15.50
N ASP A 195 11.18 -12.92 15.66
CA ASP A 195 12.43 -12.89 16.43
C ASP A 195 13.66 -12.49 15.58
N LEU A 196 13.42 -12.08 14.33
CA LEU A 196 14.46 -11.59 13.42
C LEU A 196 15.21 -10.40 14.02
N GLU A 197 16.54 -10.43 13.95
CA GLU A 197 17.41 -9.33 14.35
C GLU A 197 17.51 -8.24 13.28
N ARG A 198 17.33 -8.61 12.01
CA ARG A 198 17.33 -7.69 10.87
C ARG A 198 16.06 -7.81 10.06
N TRP A 199 15.05 -7.04 10.44
CA TRP A 199 13.88 -6.80 9.62
C TRP A 199 13.60 -5.30 9.46
N VAL A 200 13.02 -4.90 8.34
CA VAL A 200 12.50 -3.55 8.12
C VAL A 200 11.14 -3.64 7.41
N SER A 201 10.18 -2.80 7.81
CA SER A 201 8.92 -2.64 7.08
C SER A 201 8.89 -1.29 6.37
N LEU A 202 8.83 -1.33 5.04
CA LEU A 202 8.72 -0.13 4.20
C LEU A 202 7.25 0.09 3.85
N ARG A 203 6.55 0.98 4.55
CA ARG A 203 5.15 1.35 4.26
C ARG A 203 5.09 2.22 3.02
N MET A 204 4.88 1.57 1.89
CA MET A 204 4.92 2.23 0.59
C MET A 204 3.62 2.99 0.33
N THR A 205 3.78 4.19 -0.23
CA THR A 205 2.71 4.98 -0.82
C THR A 205 2.23 4.39 -2.16
N PHE A 206 1.36 5.09 -2.88
CA PHE A 206 1.02 4.75 -4.25
C PHE A 206 2.27 4.75 -5.15
N ILE A 207 2.56 3.56 -5.70
CA ILE A 207 3.69 3.33 -6.60
C ILE A 207 3.24 3.66 -8.02
N MET A 208 3.76 4.76 -8.57
CA MET A 208 3.48 5.20 -9.92
C MET A 208 4.37 4.46 -10.93
N PRO A 209 3.80 3.71 -11.89
CA PRO A 209 4.57 3.15 -12.99
C PRO A 209 5.27 4.26 -13.78
N THR A 210 6.48 3.98 -14.26
CA THR A 210 7.20 4.84 -15.20
C THR A 210 7.02 4.42 -16.66
N ASP A 211 6.36 3.28 -16.89
CA ASP A 211 5.90 2.82 -18.20
C ASP A 211 4.43 3.20 -18.44
N HIS A 212 4.14 3.78 -19.60
CA HIS A 212 2.79 4.23 -19.96
C HIS A 212 1.77 3.08 -20.04
N ALA A 213 2.16 1.92 -20.58
CA ALA A 213 1.22 0.79 -20.69
C ALA A 213 0.88 0.23 -19.30
N ASP A 214 1.87 0.14 -18.41
CA ASP A 214 1.65 -0.26 -17.02
C ASP A 214 0.78 0.75 -16.26
N LEU A 215 0.95 2.06 -16.46
CA LEU A 215 0.08 3.09 -15.88
C LEU A 215 -1.38 2.94 -16.35
N MET A 216 -1.59 2.75 -17.65
CA MET A 216 -2.94 2.56 -18.21
C MET A 216 -3.59 1.24 -17.75
N ALA A 217 -2.78 0.22 -17.44
CA ALA A 217 -3.27 -1.06 -16.91
C ALA A 217 -3.80 -0.96 -15.47
N LEU A 218 -3.49 0.12 -14.73
CA LEU A 218 -4.06 0.37 -13.40
C LEU A 218 -5.54 0.81 -13.43
N PHE A 219 -6.10 1.05 -14.61
CA PHE A 219 -7.45 1.57 -14.72
C PHE A 219 -8.52 0.52 -14.30
N ASP A 220 -9.15 0.76 -13.15
CA ASP A 220 -10.26 0.00 -12.58
C ASP A 220 -11.23 0.96 -11.84
N PRO A 221 -12.51 0.61 -11.66
CA PRO A 221 -13.46 1.43 -10.89
C PRO A 221 -12.98 1.87 -9.50
N ILE A 222 -12.02 1.18 -8.89
CA ILE A 222 -11.39 1.64 -7.64
C ILE A 222 -10.79 3.06 -7.75
N ALA A 223 -10.42 3.53 -8.95
CA ALA A 223 -9.98 4.91 -9.14
C ALA A 223 -11.05 5.94 -8.71
N PHE A 224 -12.34 5.55 -8.75
CA PHE A 224 -13.44 6.37 -8.27
C PHE A 224 -13.58 6.37 -6.74
N HIS A 225 -12.88 5.49 -6.02
CA HIS A 225 -12.91 5.50 -4.55
C HIS A 225 -12.12 6.67 -3.99
N MET A 226 -11.19 7.23 -4.75
CA MET A 226 -10.31 8.31 -4.32
C MET A 226 -11.02 9.67 -4.36
N PRO A 227 -11.21 10.35 -3.21
CA PRO A 227 -11.73 11.72 -3.21
C PRO A 227 -10.85 12.69 -3.98
N LEU A 228 -11.45 13.65 -4.68
CA LEU A 228 -10.72 14.55 -5.59
C LEU A 228 -9.71 15.48 -4.89
N ASP A 229 -9.89 15.74 -3.60
CA ASP A 229 -8.97 16.55 -2.78
C ASP A 229 -7.91 15.72 -2.03
N THR A 230 -7.85 14.40 -2.25
CA THR A 230 -6.88 13.51 -1.58
C THR A 230 -5.45 13.95 -1.85
N ARG A 231 -4.64 14.13 -0.79
CA ARG A 231 -3.22 14.43 -0.90
C ARG A 231 -2.41 13.16 -1.03
N MET A 232 -1.45 13.17 -1.94
CA MET A 232 -0.65 12.00 -2.25
C MET A 232 0.81 12.38 -2.46
N GLU A 233 1.68 11.93 -1.57
CA GLU A 233 3.11 11.90 -1.81
C GLU A 233 3.43 10.54 -2.40
N ASN A 234 3.63 10.49 -3.72
CA ASN A 234 3.79 9.23 -4.46
C ASN A 234 5.25 8.83 -4.57
N VAL A 235 5.51 7.59 -5.00
CA VAL A 235 6.86 7.11 -5.34
C VAL A 235 6.82 6.45 -6.70
N THR A 236 7.86 6.59 -7.52
CA THR A 236 7.94 5.86 -8.79
C THR A 236 8.29 4.40 -8.54
N ASP A 237 7.90 3.51 -9.45
CA ASP A 237 8.26 2.09 -9.41
C ASP A 237 9.78 1.85 -9.34
N ARG A 238 10.58 2.63 -10.09
CA ARG A 238 12.05 2.56 -10.08
C ARG A 238 12.64 3.02 -8.75
N ALA A 239 12.11 4.08 -8.15
CA ALA A 239 12.57 4.57 -6.85
C ALA A 239 12.19 3.59 -5.72
N ALA A 240 10.99 3.02 -5.76
CA ALA A 240 10.57 2.01 -4.79
C ALA A 240 11.42 0.72 -4.89
N GLY A 241 11.72 0.27 -6.13
CA GLY A 241 12.61 -0.88 -6.35
C GLY A 241 14.05 -0.62 -5.88
N LEU A 242 14.57 0.59 -6.14
CA LEU A 242 15.89 1.03 -5.66
C LEU A 242 15.95 1.06 -4.13
N ALA A 243 14.92 1.62 -3.47
CA ALA A 243 14.86 1.70 -2.02
C ALA A 243 14.96 0.31 -1.36
N MET A 244 14.25 -0.69 -1.89
CA MET A 244 14.34 -2.06 -1.39
C MET A 244 15.75 -2.65 -1.49
N VAL A 245 16.46 -2.38 -2.59
CA VAL A 245 17.81 -2.93 -2.80
C VAL A 245 18.86 -2.16 -2.00
N ASN A 246 18.66 -0.86 -1.76
CA ASN A 246 19.56 -0.07 -0.91
C ASN A 246 19.53 -0.49 0.57
N CYS A 247 18.50 -1.20 1.04
CA CYS A 247 18.50 -1.82 2.37
C CYS A 247 19.68 -2.80 2.57
N LEU A 248 20.18 -3.42 1.50
CA LEU A 248 21.24 -4.44 1.59
C LEU A 248 22.60 -3.81 1.90
N ASP A 249 22.75 -2.50 1.68
CA ASP A 249 23.96 -1.75 2.03
C ASP A 249 23.99 -1.34 3.52
N LEU A 250 22.92 -1.61 4.27
CA LEU A 250 22.75 -1.20 5.68
C LEU A 250 22.88 -2.37 6.67
N ARG A 251 23.54 -3.47 6.29
CA ARG A 251 23.65 -4.69 7.12
C ARG A 251 24.02 -4.41 8.58
N ASP A 252 24.97 -3.52 8.81
CA ASP A 252 25.53 -3.22 10.13
C ASP A 252 24.94 -1.95 10.79
N ASP A 253 23.93 -1.32 10.16
CA ASP A 253 23.27 -0.14 10.72
C ASP A 253 22.15 -0.52 11.69
N ALA A 254 22.50 -0.64 12.97
CA ALA A 254 21.54 -0.98 14.02
C ALA A 254 20.38 0.03 14.17
N GLY A 255 20.58 1.29 13.74
CA GLY A 255 19.54 2.32 13.78
C GLY A 255 18.46 2.14 12.72
N PHE A 256 18.79 1.45 11.62
CA PHE A 256 17.87 1.17 10.52
C PHE A 256 16.92 0.00 10.82
N TRP A 257 17.44 -1.09 11.38
CA TRP A 257 16.71 -2.35 11.55
C TRP A 257 15.71 -2.35 12.70
N ARG A 258 14.79 -3.32 12.66
CA ARG A 258 13.66 -3.51 13.57
C ARG A 258 12.73 -2.30 13.67
N ARG A 259 12.51 -1.64 12.53
CA ARG A 259 11.71 -0.42 12.40
C ARG A 259 10.81 -0.47 11.17
N ALA A 260 9.76 0.33 11.22
CA ALA A 260 8.92 0.65 10.08
C ALA A 260 9.25 2.08 9.59
N TYR A 261 9.17 2.30 8.28
CA TYR A 261 9.38 3.60 7.65
C TYR A 261 8.29 3.88 6.63
N ASN A 262 7.77 5.10 6.60
CA ASN A 262 6.96 5.56 5.48
C ASN A 262 7.86 5.81 4.28
N LEU A 263 7.45 5.32 3.12
CA LEU A 263 8.22 5.43 1.88
C LEU A 263 7.40 6.21 0.85
N GLY A 264 7.58 7.54 0.89
CA GLY A 264 7.09 8.49 -0.12
C GLY A 264 8.24 8.99 -1.01
N GLY A 265 7.94 9.51 -2.20
CA GLY A 265 8.93 10.05 -3.15
C GLY A 265 9.43 11.45 -2.80
N GLY A 266 9.04 12.00 -1.64
CA GLY A 266 9.45 13.31 -1.19
C GLY A 266 8.64 14.46 -1.80
N PRO A 267 8.95 15.72 -1.45
CA PRO A 267 8.17 16.88 -1.87
C PRO A 267 7.98 17.03 -3.39
N GLY A 268 8.97 16.63 -4.20
CA GLY A 268 8.88 16.70 -5.67
C GLY A 268 7.86 15.75 -6.30
N MET A 269 7.41 14.74 -5.55
CA MET A 269 6.39 13.76 -5.97
C MET A 269 5.04 13.97 -5.27
N ARG A 270 4.85 15.11 -4.58
CA ARG A 270 3.56 15.48 -4.00
C ARG A 270 2.61 16.00 -5.08
N THR A 271 1.38 15.53 -5.00
CA THR A 271 0.26 16.05 -5.80
C THR A 271 -1.06 15.83 -5.04
N ASN A 272 -2.19 16.07 -5.70
CA ASN A 272 -3.50 15.67 -5.23
C ASN A 272 -4.22 14.87 -6.33
N ALA A 273 -5.28 14.15 -5.94
CA ALA A 273 -6.04 13.28 -6.83
C ALA A 273 -6.52 13.98 -8.12
N ARG A 274 -7.02 15.22 -8.01
CA ARG A 274 -7.50 16.00 -9.15
C ARG A 274 -6.39 16.36 -10.12
N ASP A 275 -5.27 16.87 -9.63
CA ASP A 275 -4.14 17.24 -10.48
C ASP A 275 -3.49 16.01 -11.10
N TYR A 276 -3.39 14.91 -10.35
CA TYR A 276 -2.95 13.61 -10.87
C TYR A 276 -3.83 13.11 -12.01
N LEU A 277 -5.16 13.10 -11.81
CA LEU A 277 -6.11 12.71 -12.86
C LEU A 277 -5.95 13.64 -14.08
N SER A 278 -5.95 14.95 -13.87
CA SER A 278 -5.82 15.92 -14.95
C SER A 278 -4.52 15.71 -15.76
N ALA A 279 -3.39 15.49 -15.08
CA ALA A 279 -2.11 15.21 -15.73
C ALA A 279 -2.13 13.88 -16.52
N ALA A 280 -2.73 12.82 -15.96
CA ALA A 280 -2.81 11.52 -16.64
C ALA A 280 -3.66 11.58 -17.93
N TYR A 281 -4.73 12.39 -17.96
CA TYR A 281 -5.57 12.55 -19.16
C TYR A 281 -5.02 13.60 -20.14
N ASP A 282 -4.42 14.70 -19.69
CA ASP A 282 -3.73 15.64 -20.58
C ASP A 282 -2.54 14.99 -21.28
N LEU A 283 -1.87 14.03 -20.63
CA LEU A 283 -0.83 13.21 -21.25
C LEU A 283 -1.33 12.51 -22.53
N MET A 284 -2.63 12.18 -22.62
CA MET A 284 -3.29 11.61 -23.80
C MET A 284 -3.95 12.67 -24.70
N GLY A 285 -3.93 13.95 -24.31
CA GLY A 285 -4.58 15.06 -25.01
C GLY A 285 -6.08 15.16 -24.73
N LEU A 286 -6.53 14.73 -23.55
CA LEU A 286 -7.94 14.68 -23.15
C LEU A 286 -8.19 15.54 -21.91
N ASP A 287 -9.38 16.15 -21.86
CA ASP A 287 -9.89 16.83 -20.66
C ASP A 287 -10.65 15.84 -19.77
N VAL A 288 -10.15 15.58 -18.55
CA VAL A 288 -10.76 14.64 -17.62
C VAL A 288 -12.17 15.06 -17.21
N ALA A 289 -12.44 16.36 -17.09
CA ALA A 289 -13.75 16.89 -16.69
C ALA A 289 -14.83 16.68 -17.77
N ARG A 290 -14.43 16.43 -19.02
CA ARG A 290 -15.35 16.00 -20.08
C ARG A 290 -15.54 14.50 -20.10
N CYS A 291 -14.53 13.76 -19.68
CA CYS A 291 -14.53 12.29 -19.65
C CYS A 291 -15.29 11.72 -18.45
N MET A 292 -15.40 12.45 -17.34
CA MET A 292 -15.98 11.94 -16.09
C MET A 292 -16.90 12.93 -15.39
N ASP A 293 -17.74 12.43 -14.48
CA ASP A 293 -18.59 13.25 -13.62
C ASP A 293 -18.12 13.17 -12.16
N ALA A 294 -18.22 14.28 -11.43
CA ALA A 294 -17.74 14.36 -10.05
C ALA A 294 -18.43 13.35 -9.10
N ASN A 295 -19.73 13.10 -9.29
CA ASN A 295 -20.50 12.13 -8.50
C ASN A 295 -20.18 10.66 -8.82
N TRP A 296 -19.15 10.39 -9.61
CA TRP A 296 -18.57 9.05 -9.69
C TRP A 296 -17.58 8.82 -8.56
N PHE A 297 -16.94 9.89 -8.06
CA PHE A 297 -15.89 9.84 -7.05
C PHE A 297 -16.47 9.90 -5.62
N ALA A 298 -15.87 9.15 -4.70
CA ALA A 298 -16.20 9.21 -3.28
C ALA A 298 -15.79 10.55 -2.64
N LEU A 299 -16.29 10.82 -1.43
CA LEU A 299 -15.93 12.01 -0.65
C LEU A 299 -14.98 11.69 0.52
N ARG A 300 -14.92 10.42 0.96
CA ARG A 300 -14.04 9.92 2.01
C ARG A 300 -13.72 8.43 1.81
N ASN A 301 -13.06 7.81 2.80
CA ASN A 301 -12.82 6.36 2.89
C ASN A 301 -11.83 5.77 1.86
N PHE A 302 -10.81 6.54 1.44
CA PHE A 302 -9.72 6.03 0.61
C PHE A 302 -8.36 6.47 1.14
N HIS A 303 -7.41 5.55 1.15
CA HIS A 303 -6.09 5.81 1.73
C HIS A 303 -5.19 6.59 0.79
N LEU A 304 -4.47 7.58 1.32
CA LEU A 304 -3.30 8.28 0.77
C LEU A 304 -2.99 9.48 1.68
N GLN A 305 -1.75 9.97 1.65
CA GLN A 305 -1.33 11.11 2.46
C GLN A 305 -0.03 11.74 1.95
N TYR A 306 0.32 12.89 2.49
CA TYR A 306 1.70 13.35 2.59
C TYR A 306 2.38 12.77 3.82
N TYR A 307 3.71 12.84 3.85
CA TYR A 307 4.49 12.33 4.97
C TYR A 307 5.28 13.42 5.65
N GLU A 308 5.27 13.41 6.98
CA GLU A 308 6.20 14.18 7.80
C GLU A 308 7.59 13.53 7.79
N ASP A 309 7.66 12.21 7.63
CA ASP A 309 8.83 11.39 7.98
C ASP A 309 9.42 10.56 6.82
N SER A 310 8.94 10.71 5.58
CA SER A 310 9.50 9.98 4.43
C SER A 310 10.96 10.35 4.13
N SER A 311 11.39 11.55 4.51
CA SER A 311 12.79 11.99 4.42
C SER A 311 13.72 11.17 5.32
N THR A 312 13.22 10.63 6.44
CA THR A 312 13.98 9.72 7.32
C THR A 312 14.36 8.45 6.59
N ALA A 313 13.42 7.84 5.86
CA ALA A 313 13.70 6.67 5.03
C ALA A 313 14.72 7.01 3.94
N ASN A 314 14.59 8.18 3.32
CA ASN A 314 15.50 8.62 2.27
C ASN A 314 16.92 8.92 2.75
N ALA A 315 17.10 9.37 4.00
CA ALA A 315 18.43 9.57 4.58
C ALA A 315 19.27 8.27 4.60
N TYR A 316 18.61 7.15 4.85
CA TYR A 316 19.20 5.82 4.77
C TYR A 316 19.31 5.31 3.33
N LEU A 317 18.19 5.36 2.61
CA LEU A 317 17.99 4.58 1.38
C LEU A 317 18.22 5.36 0.09
N ARG A 318 18.38 6.69 0.13
CA ARG A 318 18.77 7.56 -1.00
C ARG A 318 18.03 7.25 -2.31
N TYR A 319 16.70 7.15 -2.24
CA TYR A 319 15.85 6.73 -3.37
C TYR A 319 14.98 7.87 -3.94
N GLN A 320 14.79 8.96 -3.20
CA GLN A 320 14.02 10.12 -3.65
C GLN A 320 14.82 10.93 -4.68
N GLY A 321 14.85 10.45 -5.91
CA GLY A 321 15.51 11.12 -7.04
C GLY A 321 14.54 11.58 -8.14
N ASP A 322 13.26 11.24 -8.06
CA ASP A 322 12.25 11.59 -9.04
C ASP A 322 11.38 12.76 -8.59
N ASP A 323 10.81 13.46 -9.56
CA ASP A 323 9.78 14.49 -9.38
C ASP A 323 8.67 14.33 -10.44
N ALA A 324 7.64 15.17 -10.34
CA ALA A 324 6.52 15.14 -11.29
C ALA A 324 6.97 15.30 -12.76
N ALA A 325 8.02 16.08 -13.03
CA ALA A 325 8.53 16.31 -14.38
C ALA A 325 9.30 15.11 -14.92
N SER A 326 10.17 14.49 -14.10
CA SER A 326 10.91 13.28 -14.46
C SER A 326 9.99 12.08 -14.65
N HIS A 327 8.91 12.01 -13.87
CA HIS A 327 7.85 11.00 -14.03
C HIS A 327 7.08 11.20 -15.33
N HIS A 328 6.59 12.42 -15.60
CA HIS A 328 5.91 12.74 -16.85
C HIS A 328 6.79 12.45 -18.08
N ALA A 329 8.07 12.82 -18.03
CA ALA A 329 9.02 12.54 -19.10
C ALA A 329 9.22 11.03 -19.35
N ALA A 330 9.26 10.21 -18.29
CA ALA A 330 9.37 8.75 -18.43
C ALA A 330 8.14 8.12 -19.08
N LEU A 331 6.94 8.58 -18.70
CA LEU A 331 5.69 8.15 -19.34
C LEU A 331 5.62 8.59 -20.80
N GLU A 332 6.00 9.83 -21.09
CA GLU A 332 6.07 10.33 -22.46
C GLU A 332 7.09 9.54 -23.28
N GLN A 333 8.25 9.18 -22.72
CA GLN A 333 9.25 8.38 -23.43
C GLN A 333 8.73 6.99 -23.78
N SER A 334 8.09 6.30 -22.83
CA SER A 334 7.56 4.93 -23.00
C SER A 334 6.26 4.87 -23.82
N MET A 335 5.54 5.98 -23.99
CA MET A 335 4.31 6.01 -24.76
C MET A 335 4.51 5.62 -26.24
N ALA A 336 3.63 4.75 -26.73
CA ALA A 336 3.65 4.27 -28.11
C ALA A 336 3.60 5.42 -29.14
N PRO A 337 4.39 5.37 -30.23
CA PRO A 337 4.42 6.43 -31.25
C PRO A 337 3.04 6.78 -31.84
N ALA A 338 2.17 5.78 -32.02
CA ALA A 338 0.81 5.99 -32.51
C ALA A 338 -0.05 6.84 -31.55
N LEU A 339 0.11 6.66 -30.23
CA LEU A 339 -0.60 7.45 -29.23
C LEU A 339 -0.09 8.89 -29.19
N LYS A 340 1.23 9.10 -29.33
CA LYS A 340 1.83 10.44 -29.47
C LYS A 340 1.28 11.18 -30.68
N ALA A 341 1.16 10.49 -31.82
CA ALA A 341 0.58 11.04 -33.04
C ALA A 341 -0.91 11.38 -32.83
N LEU A 342 -1.68 10.49 -32.21
CA LEU A 342 -3.08 10.74 -31.88
C LEU A 342 -3.21 11.99 -31.01
N ARG A 343 -2.47 12.08 -29.89
CA ARG A 343 -2.44 13.26 -29.01
C ARG A 343 -2.13 14.56 -29.77
N TRP A 344 -1.16 14.52 -30.68
CA TRP A 344 -0.79 15.67 -31.51
C TRP A 344 -1.96 16.16 -32.38
N VAL A 345 -2.76 15.24 -32.93
CA VAL A 345 -3.97 15.55 -33.69
C VAL A 345 -5.08 16.08 -32.77
N LEU A 346 -5.33 15.42 -31.64
CA LEU A 346 -6.36 15.84 -30.67
C LEU A 346 -6.14 17.28 -30.20
N ARG A 347 -4.88 17.66 -29.93
CA ARG A 347 -4.50 19.03 -29.55
C ARG A 347 -4.73 20.09 -30.64
N ARG A 348 -4.88 19.70 -31.92
CA ARG A 348 -5.08 20.60 -33.06
C ARG A 348 -6.48 20.59 -33.63
N VAL A 349 -7.24 19.53 -33.38
CA VAL A 349 -8.57 19.32 -33.96
C VAL A 349 -9.59 19.16 -32.82
N PRO A 350 -10.16 20.27 -32.29
CA PRO A 350 -11.05 20.24 -31.14
C PRO A 350 -12.30 19.35 -31.33
N LEU A 351 -12.82 19.25 -32.56
CA LEU A 351 -13.94 18.37 -32.87
C LEU A 351 -13.58 16.90 -32.69
N LEU A 352 -12.37 16.49 -33.08
CA LEU A 352 -11.90 15.12 -32.87
C LEU A 352 -11.66 14.85 -31.39
N ALA A 353 -11.06 15.80 -30.66
CA ALA A 353 -10.88 15.70 -29.21
C ALA A 353 -12.23 15.45 -28.51
N ARG A 354 -13.25 16.26 -28.80
CA ARG A 354 -14.60 16.08 -28.25
C ARG A 354 -15.22 14.71 -28.57
N LEU A 355 -14.95 14.17 -29.75
CA LEU A 355 -15.45 12.87 -30.18
C LEU A 355 -14.78 11.73 -29.39
N VAL A 356 -13.45 11.82 -29.19
CA VAL A 356 -12.70 10.87 -28.36
C VAL A 356 -13.10 10.98 -26.89
N GLU A 357 -13.17 12.19 -26.34
CA GLU A 357 -13.65 12.48 -24.98
C GLU A 357 -15.05 11.90 -24.75
N TRP A 358 -15.97 12.02 -25.72
CA TRP A 358 -17.29 11.41 -25.66
C TRP A 358 -17.23 9.88 -25.61
N GLY A 359 -16.37 9.25 -26.42
CA GLY A 359 -16.17 7.80 -26.42
C GLY A 359 -15.59 7.28 -25.09
N VAL A 360 -14.62 8.01 -24.54
CA VAL A 360 -14.03 7.74 -23.22
C VAL A 360 -15.10 7.92 -22.13
N ARG A 361 -15.85 9.02 -22.16
CA ARG A 361 -16.98 9.27 -21.24
C ARG A 361 -18.02 8.17 -21.28
N ARG A 362 -18.39 7.69 -22.46
CA ARG A 362 -19.33 6.57 -22.60
C ARG A 362 -18.81 5.30 -21.91
N SER A 363 -17.52 5.03 -22.03
CA SER A 363 -16.88 3.87 -21.41
C SER A 363 -16.86 4.00 -19.89
N PHE A 364 -16.44 5.15 -19.35
CA PHE A 364 -16.43 5.38 -17.90
C PHE A 364 -17.82 5.48 -17.30
N ARG A 365 -18.78 6.08 -18.00
CA ARG A 365 -20.17 6.09 -17.56
C ARG A 365 -20.72 4.67 -17.44
N ARG A 366 -20.40 3.77 -18.38
CA ARG A 366 -20.80 2.36 -18.28
C ARG A 366 -20.19 1.73 -17.03
N LEU A 367 -18.91 1.97 -16.78
CA LEU A 367 -18.20 1.46 -15.61
C LEU A 367 -18.80 1.99 -14.30
N ALA A 368 -18.96 3.30 -14.19
CA ALA A 368 -19.48 3.98 -13.02
C ALA A 368 -20.89 3.51 -12.65
N LEU A 369 -21.78 3.33 -13.64
CA LEU A 369 -23.18 2.97 -13.39
C LEU A 369 -23.39 1.47 -13.10
N ARG A 370 -22.54 0.60 -13.64
CA ARG A 370 -22.85 -0.85 -13.71
C ARG A 370 -21.83 -1.75 -13.01
N HIS A 371 -20.63 -1.27 -12.73
CA HIS A 371 -19.64 -2.11 -12.05
C HIS A 371 -19.95 -2.18 -10.56
N ARG A 372 -19.99 -3.40 -9.98
CA ARG A 372 -20.35 -3.59 -8.56
C ARG A 372 -19.42 -2.89 -7.59
N ASN A 373 -18.17 -2.66 -7.96
CA ASN A 373 -17.18 -1.92 -7.18
C ASN A 373 -17.17 -0.39 -7.42
N SER A 374 -18.20 0.18 -8.04
CA SER A 374 -18.26 1.62 -8.31
C SER A 374 -19.09 2.36 -7.26
N PRO A 375 -18.62 3.50 -6.73
CA PRO A 375 -19.40 4.34 -5.81
C PRO A 375 -20.75 4.79 -6.38
N ARG A 376 -20.77 5.16 -7.66
CA ARG A 376 -22.00 5.53 -8.35
C ARG A 376 -23.00 4.37 -8.43
N HIS A 377 -22.50 3.15 -8.60
CA HIS A 377 -23.35 1.96 -8.64
C HIS A 377 -23.99 1.71 -7.27
N TRP A 378 -23.22 1.81 -6.18
CA TRP A 378 -23.71 1.65 -4.80
C TRP A 378 -24.84 2.62 -4.47
N TYR A 379 -24.72 3.88 -4.89
CA TYR A 379 -25.79 4.86 -4.74
C TYR A 379 -27.06 4.42 -5.48
N LEU A 380 -26.94 4.02 -6.75
CA LEU A 380 -28.08 3.65 -7.59
C LEU A 380 -28.79 2.37 -7.13
N THR A 381 -28.06 1.42 -6.55
CA THR A 381 -28.61 0.15 -6.05
C THR A 381 -28.98 0.18 -4.58
N ARG A 382 -28.91 1.35 -3.93
CA ARG A 382 -29.23 1.55 -2.51
C ARG A 382 -28.39 0.69 -1.56
N ASN A 383 -27.08 0.62 -1.78
CA ASN A 383 -26.16 0.01 -0.82
C ASN A 383 -25.83 1.01 0.31
N ASP A 384 -26.68 1.04 1.33
CA ASP A 384 -26.63 2.00 2.42
C ASP A 384 -25.27 2.02 3.15
N ALA A 385 -24.68 0.85 3.39
CA ALA A 385 -23.41 0.73 4.11
C ALA A 385 -22.25 1.36 3.33
N ARG A 386 -22.16 1.10 2.01
CA ARG A 386 -21.16 1.72 1.13
C ARG A 386 -21.40 3.22 0.97
N VAL A 387 -22.65 3.64 0.78
CA VAL A 387 -22.96 5.08 0.63
C VAL A 387 -22.61 5.84 1.90
N ARG A 388 -22.93 5.29 3.08
CA ARG A 388 -22.51 5.86 4.36
C ARG A 388 -20.99 5.90 4.47
N ALA A 389 -20.29 4.78 4.27
CA ALA A 389 -18.83 4.74 4.40
C ALA A 389 -18.13 5.75 3.47
N PHE A 390 -18.49 5.82 2.19
CA PHE A 390 -17.75 6.60 1.18
C PHE A 390 -18.23 8.05 1.00
N PHE A 391 -19.45 8.38 1.44
CA PHE A 391 -20.04 9.71 1.24
C PHE A 391 -20.54 10.38 2.53
N GLY A 392 -20.67 9.64 3.64
CA GLY A 392 -21.34 10.13 4.86
C GLY A 392 -22.87 10.03 4.79
N GLY A 393 -23.45 9.65 3.65
CA GLY A 393 -24.89 9.49 3.46
C GLY A 393 -25.36 9.95 2.08
N TYR A 394 -26.66 9.75 1.81
CA TYR A 394 -27.28 10.12 0.54
C TYR A 394 -27.31 11.63 0.32
N ASP A 395 -27.59 12.43 1.35
CA ASP A 395 -27.67 13.90 1.24
C ASP A 395 -26.32 14.51 0.81
N ALA A 396 -25.22 14.01 1.37
CA ALA A 396 -23.88 14.44 1.00
C ALA A 396 -23.52 14.07 -0.45
N TYR A 397 -23.98 12.89 -0.91
CA TYR A 397 -23.84 12.49 -2.31
C TYR A 397 -24.67 13.39 -3.24
N ASP A 398 -25.92 13.67 -2.89
CA ASP A 398 -26.84 14.49 -3.70
C ASP A 398 -26.38 15.95 -3.78
N ALA A 399 -25.62 16.41 -2.79
CA ALA A 399 -24.99 17.73 -2.76
C ALA A 399 -23.74 17.88 -3.64
N ILE A 400 -23.25 16.79 -4.27
CA ILE A 400 -22.06 16.87 -5.15
C ILE A 400 -22.36 17.73 -6.37
N ALA A 401 -21.67 18.86 -6.48
CA ALA A 401 -21.82 19.76 -7.62
C ALA A 401 -21.40 19.06 -8.92
N PRO A 402 -22.22 19.13 -10.01
CA PRO A 402 -21.91 18.45 -11.27
C PRO A 402 -20.56 18.83 -11.89
N ASP A 403 -20.12 20.06 -11.68
CA ASP A 403 -18.88 20.65 -12.19
C ASP A 403 -17.71 20.53 -11.20
N ALA A 404 -17.87 19.86 -10.07
CA ALA A 404 -16.83 19.77 -9.04
C ALA A 404 -15.53 19.10 -9.53
N LEU A 405 -15.54 18.36 -10.64
CA LEU A 405 -14.33 17.81 -11.26
C LEU A 405 -13.56 18.85 -12.10
N ALA A 406 -14.25 19.86 -12.65
CA ALA A 406 -13.63 20.96 -13.40
C ALA A 406 -13.10 22.08 -12.48
N ALA A 407 -13.55 22.12 -11.23
CA ALA A 407 -13.05 23.08 -10.24
C ALA A 407 -11.53 22.90 -10.04
N PRO A 408 -10.77 23.99 -9.79
CA PRO A 408 -9.34 23.89 -9.51
C PRO A 408 -9.07 23.13 -8.21
N ALA A 409 -7.88 22.54 -8.10
CA ALA A 409 -7.44 21.94 -6.85
C ALA A 409 -7.41 23.00 -5.74
N ARG A 410 -7.99 22.65 -4.59
CA ARG A 410 -7.89 23.52 -3.41
C ARG A 410 -6.44 23.51 -2.92
N PRO A 411 -5.86 24.66 -2.53
CA PRO A 411 -4.51 24.68 -1.97
C PRO A 411 -4.46 23.94 -0.63
N ASP A 412 -3.25 23.58 -0.22
CA ASP A 412 -3.00 22.99 1.09
C ASP A 412 -3.38 23.97 2.21
N GLY A 413 -4.09 23.46 3.21
CA GLY A 413 -4.55 24.23 4.37
C GLY A 413 -3.75 23.92 5.63
N PRO A 414 -4.18 24.46 6.79
CA PRO A 414 -3.63 24.00 8.06
C PRO A 414 -3.96 22.52 8.28
N TRP A 415 -3.01 21.79 8.87
CA TRP A 415 -3.20 20.40 9.27
C TRP A 415 -2.84 20.21 10.74
N ARG A 416 -3.42 19.18 11.35
CA ARG A 416 -3.18 18.78 12.74
C ARG A 416 -2.27 17.56 12.77
N ARG A 417 -1.13 17.71 13.43
CA ARG A 417 -0.25 16.61 13.82
C ARG A 417 -0.93 15.75 14.87
N LEU A 418 -1.03 14.45 14.66
CA LEU A 418 -1.66 13.53 15.62
C LEU A 418 -0.74 13.33 16.83
N ASP A 419 -1.31 13.19 18.03
CA ASP A 419 -0.61 12.84 19.26
C ASP A 419 -0.47 11.31 19.35
N HIS A 420 0.68 10.79 19.81
CA HIS A 420 0.90 9.36 20.04
C HIS A 420 0.71 8.94 21.50
N GLY A 421 0.48 9.91 22.41
CA GLY A 421 0.28 9.70 23.84
C GLY A 421 1.57 9.57 24.64
N TYR A 422 2.72 9.88 24.05
CA TYR A 422 4.04 9.86 24.67
C TYR A 422 5.00 10.84 23.99
N ASP A 423 6.10 11.17 24.65
CA ASP A 423 7.16 12.00 24.07
C ASP A 423 8.00 11.16 23.08
N GLU A 424 7.79 11.40 21.79
CA GLU A 424 8.52 10.73 20.70
C GLU A 424 10.01 11.10 20.67
N ALA A 425 10.41 12.22 21.28
CA ALA A 425 11.79 12.69 21.32
C ALA A 425 12.58 12.18 22.52
N ALA A 426 11.91 11.54 23.50
CA ALA A 426 12.57 11.04 24.69
C ALA A 426 13.55 9.90 24.33
N GLU A 427 14.80 10.02 24.80
CA GLU A 427 15.82 8.97 24.64
C GLU A 427 15.40 7.65 25.31
N ARG A 428 14.68 7.75 26.43
CA ARG A 428 14.09 6.62 27.16
C ARG A 428 12.70 6.99 27.64
N LEU A 429 11.73 6.09 27.44
CA LEU A 429 10.41 6.23 28.01
C LEU A 429 10.36 5.60 29.39
N GLU A 430 9.84 6.35 30.35
CA GLU A 430 9.56 5.84 31.69
C GLU A 430 8.33 4.90 31.67
N PRO A 431 8.24 3.91 32.58
CA PRO A 431 7.08 3.02 32.67
C PRO A 431 5.73 3.76 32.81
N ALA A 432 5.72 4.93 33.44
CA ALA A 432 4.52 5.77 33.53
C ALA A 432 4.09 6.34 32.17
N ALA A 433 5.03 6.65 31.27
CA ALA A 433 4.71 7.11 29.92
C ALA A 433 4.10 5.98 29.07
N LEU A 434 4.60 4.74 29.24
CA LEU A 434 4.03 3.55 28.60
C LEU A 434 2.56 3.34 29.01
N ARG A 435 2.25 3.47 30.31
CA ARG A 435 0.88 3.36 30.83
C ARG A 435 -0.03 4.44 30.27
N ARG A 436 0.40 5.71 30.25
CA ARG A 436 -0.35 6.81 29.62
C ARG A 436 -0.60 6.57 28.13
N ALA A 437 0.39 6.05 27.41
CA ALA A 437 0.24 5.75 25.99
C ALA A 437 -0.77 4.61 25.73
N ALA A 438 -0.85 3.63 26.64
CA ALA A 438 -1.88 2.58 26.61
C ALA A 438 -3.28 3.13 26.92
N GLU A 439 -3.39 3.98 27.94
CA GLU A 439 -4.64 4.66 28.34
C GLU A 439 -5.16 5.56 27.22
N PHE A 440 -4.27 6.29 26.55
CA PHE A 440 -4.62 7.11 25.40
C PHE A 440 -5.13 6.27 24.21
N ARG A 441 -4.72 5.00 24.11
CA ARG A 441 -5.27 4.01 23.16
C ARG A 441 -6.54 3.32 23.68
N GLY A 442 -7.14 3.83 24.75
CA GLY A 442 -8.36 3.30 25.36
C GLY A 442 -8.16 2.04 26.19
N GLY A 443 -6.92 1.66 26.52
CA GLY A 443 -6.66 0.41 27.23
C GLY A 443 -5.56 0.52 28.28
N HIS A 444 -4.94 -0.61 28.60
CA HIS A 444 -3.96 -0.71 29.68
C HIS A 444 -2.78 -1.61 29.27
N CYS A 445 -1.59 -1.24 29.73
CA CYS A 445 -0.47 -2.17 29.82
C CYS A 445 -0.62 -2.93 31.15
N LEU A 446 -0.64 -4.27 31.09
CA LEU A 446 -0.83 -5.13 32.26
C LEU A 446 0.48 -5.52 32.94
N ALA A 447 1.62 -5.12 32.37
CA ALA A 447 2.94 -5.41 32.95
C ALA A 447 3.16 -4.63 34.25
N GLU A 448 3.68 -5.32 35.28
CA GLU A 448 4.06 -4.68 36.54
C GLU A 448 5.26 -3.73 36.37
N GLY A 449 6.19 -4.08 35.48
CA GLY A 449 7.37 -3.30 35.14
C GLY A 449 7.81 -3.48 33.68
N TRP A 450 8.64 -2.54 33.22
CA TRP A 450 9.28 -2.54 31.92
C TRP A 450 10.64 -1.87 32.06
N ASP A 451 11.68 -2.48 31.49
CA ASP A 451 13.08 -2.04 31.61
C ASP A 451 13.46 -0.98 30.57
N GLY A 452 12.56 -0.62 29.65
CA GLY A 452 12.84 0.32 28.57
C GLY A 452 13.22 -0.36 27.25
N ASP A 453 13.27 -1.69 27.18
CA ASP A 453 13.51 -2.40 25.92
C ASP A 453 12.30 -2.28 24.99
N TRP A 454 12.48 -1.61 23.86
CA TRP A 454 11.47 -1.45 22.82
C TRP A 454 11.02 -2.79 22.20
N HIS A 455 11.85 -3.84 22.31
CA HIS A 455 11.57 -5.16 21.76
C HIS A 455 10.99 -6.14 22.78
N ALA A 456 10.83 -5.73 24.04
CA ALA A 456 10.15 -6.50 25.05
C ALA A 456 8.67 -6.72 24.68
N ARG A 457 8.20 -7.96 24.77
CA ARG A 457 6.78 -8.31 24.67
C ARG A 457 6.13 -8.07 26.01
N LEU A 458 5.06 -7.29 26.03
CA LEU A 458 4.28 -7.01 27.23
C LEU A 458 2.82 -7.41 27.02
N PRO A 459 2.09 -7.76 28.09
CA PRO A 459 0.65 -7.95 28.04
C PRO A 459 -0.10 -6.61 28.02
N TRP A 460 -1.12 -6.52 27.17
CA TRP A 460 -1.97 -5.36 26.96
C TRP A 460 -3.44 -5.76 27.04
N ARG A 461 -4.31 -4.82 27.36
CA ARG A 461 -5.76 -4.97 27.27
C ARG A 461 -6.38 -3.76 26.60
N CYS A 462 -7.21 -3.94 25.58
CA CYS A 462 -7.91 -2.83 24.91
C CYS A 462 -9.22 -2.44 25.63
N ALA A 463 -9.87 -1.37 25.15
CA ALA A 463 -11.14 -0.87 25.70
C ALA A 463 -12.27 -1.92 25.69
N ALA A 464 -12.27 -2.81 24.70
CA ALA A 464 -13.26 -3.89 24.58
C ALA A 464 -12.96 -5.09 25.50
N GLY A 465 -11.84 -5.08 26.23
CA GLY A 465 -11.45 -6.16 27.15
C GLY A 465 -10.61 -7.27 26.52
N HIS A 466 -10.29 -7.21 25.22
CA HIS A 466 -9.38 -8.17 24.60
C HIS A 466 -7.97 -8.02 25.18
N GLU A 467 -7.40 -9.13 25.66
CA GLU A 467 -6.02 -9.21 26.15
C GLU A 467 -5.11 -9.77 25.07
N PHE A 468 -3.97 -9.13 24.83
CA PHE A 468 -3.01 -9.55 23.82
C PHE A 468 -1.58 -9.22 24.24
N GLU A 469 -0.62 -10.00 23.74
CA GLU A 469 0.80 -9.68 23.86
C GLU A 469 1.30 -9.00 22.58
N ALA A 470 2.15 -8.00 22.76
CA ALA A 470 2.81 -7.32 21.65
C ALA A 470 4.08 -6.63 22.13
N ARG A 471 5.04 -6.43 21.22
CA ARG A 471 6.22 -5.61 21.51
C ARG A 471 5.85 -4.15 21.71
N VAL A 472 6.56 -3.47 22.61
CA VAL A 472 6.40 -2.02 22.83
C VAL A 472 6.57 -1.24 21.53
N SER A 473 7.57 -1.60 20.71
CA SER A 473 7.78 -0.99 19.39
C SER A 473 6.60 -1.19 18.43
N THR A 474 5.95 -2.36 18.45
CA THR A 474 4.80 -2.64 17.59
C THR A 474 3.61 -1.75 17.94
N VAL A 475 3.36 -1.59 19.24
CA VAL A 475 2.26 -0.75 19.75
C VAL A 475 2.53 0.74 19.56
N LEU A 476 3.70 1.21 20.00
CA LEU A 476 3.99 2.64 20.07
C LEU A 476 4.58 3.21 18.78
N ARG A 477 5.60 2.56 18.20
CA ARG A 477 6.27 3.01 16.97
C ARG A 477 5.57 2.48 15.72
N GLY A 478 4.94 1.31 15.80
CA GLY A 478 4.17 0.73 14.71
C GLY A 478 2.77 1.31 14.58
N GLY A 479 2.17 1.82 15.66
CA GLY A 479 0.77 2.25 15.69
C GLY A 479 -0.24 1.09 15.72
N HIS A 480 0.24 -0.16 15.86
CA HIS A 480 -0.61 -1.35 16.02
C HIS A 480 -1.28 -1.34 17.40
N TRP A 481 -2.45 -1.96 17.51
CA TRP A 481 -3.16 -2.08 18.78
C TRP A 481 -3.86 -3.44 18.90
N CYS A 482 -5.18 -3.47 19.04
CA CYS A 482 -5.97 -4.70 19.11
C CYS A 482 -6.37 -5.20 17.71
N GLU A 483 -5.97 -6.43 17.37
CA GLU A 483 -6.32 -7.04 16.07
C GLU A 483 -7.79 -7.42 15.95
N GLU A 484 -8.42 -7.79 17.07
CA GLU A 484 -9.84 -8.15 17.11
C GLU A 484 -10.70 -6.92 16.78
N CYS A 485 -10.47 -5.80 17.48
CA CYS A 485 -11.17 -4.54 17.23
C CYS A 485 -10.95 -3.97 15.83
N LEU A 486 -9.82 -4.28 15.17
CA LEU A 486 -9.59 -3.88 13.78
C LEU A 486 -10.48 -4.62 12.77
N ARG A 487 -10.94 -5.84 13.08
CA ARG A 487 -11.71 -6.69 12.15
C ARG A 487 -13.23 -6.44 12.19
N GLU A 488 -13.74 -5.78 13.23
CA GLU A 488 -15.19 -5.61 13.44
C GLU A 488 -15.81 -4.44 12.67
N TRP A 489 -15.01 -3.59 12.01
CA TRP A 489 -15.46 -2.37 11.33
C TRP A 489 -16.39 -1.48 12.18
N ASP A 490 -16.14 -1.41 13.49
CA ASP A 490 -16.91 -0.61 14.46
C ASP A 490 -16.15 0.67 14.87
N GLY A 491 -15.63 1.40 13.87
CA GLY A 491 -14.77 2.56 14.08
C GLY A 491 -15.42 3.67 14.92
N GLY A 492 -16.73 3.88 14.78
CA GLY A 492 -17.48 4.87 15.56
C GLY A 492 -17.44 4.61 17.07
N ARG A 493 -17.77 3.37 17.48
CA ARG A 493 -17.74 3.02 18.91
C ARG A 493 -16.33 2.94 19.45
N ARG A 494 -15.37 2.47 18.64
CA ARG A 494 -13.95 2.49 19.01
C ARG A 494 -13.46 3.90 19.27
N ALA A 495 -13.73 4.83 18.35
CA ALA A 495 -13.33 6.23 18.50
C ALA A 495 -13.93 6.90 19.75
N ALA A 496 -15.11 6.46 20.22
CA ALA A 496 -15.72 6.99 21.44
C ALA A 496 -14.94 6.63 22.72
N VAL A 497 -14.11 5.57 22.70
CA VAL A 497 -13.38 5.06 23.87
C VAL A 497 -11.87 4.96 23.67
N GLU A 498 -11.37 5.12 22.44
CA GLU A 498 -9.95 5.09 22.07
C GLU A 498 -9.50 6.48 21.58
N PRO A 499 -9.09 7.42 22.47
CA PRO A 499 -8.71 8.78 22.07
C PRO A 499 -7.64 8.84 20.97
N PHE A 500 -6.67 7.93 20.99
CA PHE A 500 -5.62 7.81 19.97
C PHE A 500 -6.20 7.57 18.57
N PHE A 501 -7.10 6.58 18.44
CA PHE A 501 -7.76 6.23 17.17
C PHE A 501 -8.75 7.31 16.73
N ALA A 502 -9.46 7.92 17.70
CA ALA A 502 -10.44 8.97 17.47
C ALA A 502 -9.90 10.17 16.69
N GLN A 503 -8.62 10.50 16.87
CA GLN A 503 -7.99 11.61 16.14
C GLN A 503 -8.01 11.42 14.62
N ALA A 504 -7.91 10.17 14.16
CA ALA A 504 -7.97 9.80 12.75
C ALA A 504 -9.41 9.62 12.29
N TRP A 505 -10.22 8.89 13.05
CA TRP A 505 -11.62 8.60 12.70
C TRP A 505 -12.49 9.85 12.62
N TYR A 506 -12.40 10.74 13.61
CA TYR A 506 -13.18 11.99 13.62
C TYR A 506 -12.68 13.06 12.66
N ALA A 507 -11.63 12.77 11.88
CA ALA A 507 -11.21 13.68 10.82
C ALA A 507 -12.26 13.75 9.70
N ASP A 508 -13.02 12.67 9.47
CA ASP A 508 -14.05 12.58 8.43
C ASP A 508 -15.34 11.83 8.83
N HIS A 509 -15.45 11.31 10.05
CA HIS A 509 -16.68 10.74 10.64
C HIS A 509 -17.21 11.60 11.79
N ASP A 510 -18.54 11.68 11.97
CA ASP A 510 -19.10 12.39 13.12
C ASP A 510 -18.98 11.54 14.40
N PRO A 511 -18.83 12.15 15.59
CA PRO A 511 -18.86 11.42 16.85
C PRO A 511 -20.14 10.61 17.13
N ASP A 512 -21.27 10.98 16.54
CA ASP A 512 -22.54 10.25 16.64
C ASP A 512 -22.72 9.18 15.55
N GLU A 513 -21.77 9.05 14.62
CA GLU A 513 -21.72 7.96 13.64
C GLU A 513 -21.25 6.64 14.28
N LEU A 514 -22.10 6.08 15.15
CA LEU A 514 -21.81 4.90 15.98
C LEU A 514 -22.32 3.57 15.37
N GLN A 515 -22.88 3.61 14.17
CA GLN A 515 -23.41 2.41 13.53
C GLN A 515 -22.25 1.58 12.97
N PRO A 516 -22.09 0.32 13.38
CA PRO A 516 -21.05 -0.54 12.83
C PRO A 516 -21.32 -0.84 11.36
N TYR A 517 -20.24 -1.15 10.63
CA TYR A 517 -20.32 -1.63 9.26
C TYR A 517 -20.24 -3.16 9.24
N PRO A 518 -21.27 -3.90 8.83
CA PRO A 518 -21.22 -5.36 8.89
C PRO A 518 -20.10 -5.90 8.01
N ALA A 519 -19.23 -6.78 8.53
CA ALA A 519 -18.12 -7.36 7.77
C ALA A 519 -18.57 -8.11 6.49
N SER A 520 -19.80 -8.65 6.47
CA SER A 520 -20.42 -9.21 5.27
C SER A 520 -20.52 -8.21 4.11
N GLY A 521 -20.47 -6.91 4.39
CA GLY A 521 -20.43 -5.85 3.39
C GLY A 521 -19.20 -5.90 2.47
N ALA A 522 -18.12 -6.59 2.83
CA ALA A 522 -17.00 -6.82 1.91
C ALA A 522 -17.36 -7.81 0.76
N GLN A 523 -18.39 -8.64 0.92
CA GLN A 523 -18.77 -9.67 -0.05
C GLN A 523 -19.58 -9.12 -1.24
N ASP A 524 -20.07 -7.88 -1.16
CA ASP A 524 -20.89 -7.25 -2.19
C ASP A 524 -20.13 -7.06 -3.54
N VAL A 525 -18.81 -6.93 -3.46
CA VAL A 525 -17.90 -6.78 -4.61
C VAL A 525 -17.13 -8.05 -4.93
N ALA A 526 -17.42 -9.18 -4.26
CA ALA A 526 -16.78 -10.46 -4.56
C ALA A 526 -16.94 -10.81 -6.05
N ASP A 527 -15.82 -11.18 -6.69
CA ASP A 527 -15.75 -11.51 -8.12
C ASP A 527 -16.32 -10.46 -9.10
N ALA A 528 -16.41 -9.19 -8.69
CA ALA A 528 -17.00 -8.13 -9.51
C ALA A 528 -16.37 -8.02 -10.91
N ASP A 529 -15.07 -8.26 -11.04
CA ASP A 529 -14.34 -8.25 -12.31
C ASP A 529 -14.71 -9.42 -13.24
N ILE A 530 -15.06 -10.59 -12.68
CA ILE A 530 -15.53 -11.74 -13.47
C ILE A 530 -16.95 -11.47 -13.95
N ILE A 531 -17.81 -10.99 -13.05
CA ILE A 531 -19.20 -10.64 -13.34
C ILE A 531 -19.24 -9.58 -14.44
N TRP A 532 -18.42 -8.54 -14.32
CA TRP A 532 -18.25 -7.49 -15.30
C TRP A 532 -17.84 -8.02 -16.69
N ARG A 533 -16.79 -8.86 -16.74
CA ARG A 533 -16.29 -9.43 -18.00
C ARG A 533 -17.28 -10.36 -18.69
N ARG A 534 -18.10 -11.08 -17.92
CA ARG A 534 -19.13 -11.99 -18.45
C ARG A 534 -20.44 -11.28 -18.83
N GLY A 535 -20.57 -9.99 -18.51
CA GLY A 535 -21.81 -9.25 -18.75
C GLY A 535 -23.01 -9.78 -17.96
N LEU A 536 -22.74 -10.45 -16.83
CA LEU A 536 -23.77 -10.96 -15.95
C LEU A 536 -24.44 -9.78 -15.20
N PRO A 537 -25.75 -9.87 -14.91
CA PRO A 537 -26.48 -8.81 -14.24
C PRO A 537 -25.95 -8.46 -12.84
#